data_AF-A0A1X1RT90-F1
#
_entry.id   AF-A0A1X1RT90-F1
#
_cell.length_a   1.000
_cell.length_b   1.000
_cell.length_c   1.000
_cell.angle_alpha   90.00
_cell.angle_beta   90.00
_cell.angle_gamma   90.00
#
_symmetry.space_group_name_H-M   'P 1'
#
loop_
_entity.id
_entity.type
_entity.pdbx_description
1 polymer ?
#
loop_
_entity_poly.entity_id
_entity_poly.type
_entity_poly.pdbx_seq_one_letter_code
_entity_poly.pdbx_strand_id
1 'polypeptide(L)'
;MLDAASDLFAERGPAATSIRDIAARSKVNHGLVFRHFGTKERLVGAVLDHLGASLTELVADRASAEEVDRAVDRHLRVMARTLLDGYPAGQLQTRFPNVALLLEQVQPRHDSDRSARLAVANAVAMQLGWRLFEPFLRSAAGIDDMSDDSLKQAVGAEIARILEPH
;
A
#
# COMPACT_ATOMS: atom_id res chain seq x y z
N MET A 1 -13.05 -11.27 -7.27
CA MET A 1 -13.10 -11.67 -5.84
C MET A 1 -12.02 -10.97 -5.04
N LEU A 2 -10.75 -11.02 -5.47
CA LEU A 2 -9.65 -10.30 -4.80
C LEU A 2 -9.89 -8.79 -4.78
N ASP A 3 -10.38 -8.17 -5.87
CA ASP A 3 -10.70 -6.73 -5.86
C ASP A 3 -11.76 -6.37 -4.80
N ALA A 4 -12.84 -7.14 -4.72
CA ALA A 4 -13.88 -6.95 -3.72
C ALA A 4 -13.36 -7.15 -2.28
N ALA A 5 -12.43 -8.08 -2.07
CA ALA A 5 -11.78 -8.27 -0.78
C ALA A 5 -10.85 -7.09 -0.45
N SER A 6 -10.08 -6.61 -1.42
CA SER A 6 -9.24 -5.42 -1.31
C SER A 6 -10.05 -4.17 -0.97
N ASP A 7 -11.22 -3.98 -1.60
CA ASP A 7 -12.14 -2.86 -1.28
C ASP A 7 -12.56 -2.94 0.19
N LEU A 8 -13.08 -4.09 0.62
CA LEU A 8 -13.56 -4.28 1.98
C LEU A 8 -12.43 -4.12 3.01
N PHE A 9 -11.21 -4.57 2.70
CA PHE A 9 -10.06 -4.38 3.58
C PHE A 9 -9.61 -2.92 3.63
N ALA A 10 -9.65 -2.19 2.52
CA ALA A 10 -9.38 -0.75 2.50
C ALA A 10 -10.45 0.05 3.26
N GLU A 11 -11.72 -0.38 3.19
CA GLU A 11 -12.88 0.26 3.82
C GLU A 11 -12.92 0.06 5.35
N ARG A 12 -12.66 -1.16 5.86
CA ARG A 12 -12.81 -1.49 7.30
C ARG A 12 -11.78 -2.47 7.89
N GLY A 13 -10.83 -2.95 7.10
CA GLY A 13 -9.79 -3.89 7.56
C GLY A 13 -10.18 -5.37 7.45
N PRO A 14 -9.18 -6.29 7.46
CA PRO A 14 -9.41 -7.73 7.46
C PRO A 14 -10.25 -8.26 8.62
N ALA A 15 -10.01 -7.80 9.85
CA ALA A 15 -10.66 -8.30 11.06
C ALA A 15 -12.17 -8.00 11.06
N ALA A 16 -12.56 -6.81 10.58
CA ALA A 16 -13.97 -6.40 10.48
C ALA A 16 -14.68 -6.92 9.21
N THR A 17 -14.01 -7.73 8.38
CA THR A 17 -14.56 -8.23 7.12
C THR A 17 -14.71 -9.74 7.14
N SER A 18 -15.94 -10.26 7.05
CA SER A 18 -16.16 -11.70 6.99
C SER A 18 -15.99 -12.27 5.58
N ILE A 19 -15.79 -13.60 5.45
CA ILE A 19 -15.81 -14.29 4.16
C ILE A 19 -17.17 -14.14 3.46
N ARG A 20 -18.25 -14.08 4.24
CA ARG A 20 -19.61 -13.87 3.73
C ARG A 20 -19.76 -12.49 3.07
N ASP A 21 -19.18 -11.45 3.67
CA ASP A 21 -19.22 -10.09 3.11
C ASP A 21 -18.50 -10.02 1.76
N ILE A 22 -17.34 -10.69 1.67
CA ILE A 22 -16.56 -10.77 0.43
C ILE A 22 -17.33 -11.53 -0.64
N ALA A 23 -17.94 -12.67 -0.27
CA ALA A 23 -18.76 -13.45 -1.18
C ALA A 23 -19.94 -12.64 -1.72
N ALA A 24 -20.64 -11.91 -0.84
CA ALA A 24 -21.72 -11.02 -1.21
C ALA A 24 -21.27 -9.89 -2.15
N ARG A 25 -20.17 -9.19 -1.81
CA ARG A 25 -19.61 -8.10 -2.63
C ARG A 25 -19.14 -8.59 -4.00
N SER A 26 -18.53 -9.77 -4.05
CA SER A 26 -18.03 -10.38 -5.29
C SER A 26 -19.07 -11.16 -6.08
N LYS A 27 -20.33 -11.26 -5.57
CA LYS A 27 -21.43 -12.02 -6.19
C LYS A 27 -21.07 -13.49 -6.45
N VAL A 28 -20.31 -14.10 -5.54
CA VAL A 28 -19.95 -15.53 -5.59
C VAL A 28 -20.51 -16.28 -4.38
N ASN A 29 -20.55 -17.61 -4.47
CA ASN A 29 -20.90 -18.43 -3.30
C ASN A 29 -19.76 -18.41 -2.27
N HIS A 30 -20.08 -18.23 -0.98
CA HIS A 30 -19.11 -18.23 0.12
C HIS A 30 -18.23 -19.50 0.18
N GLY A 31 -18.78 -20.66 -0.20
CA GLY A 31 -18.05 -21.91 -0.28
C GLY A 31 -16.91 -21.88 -1.32
N LEU A 32 -17.03 -21.06 -2.38
CA LEU A 32 -15.98 -20.88 -3.37
C LEU A 32 -14.78 -20.12 -2.79
N VAL A 33 -15.05 -19.09 -1.98
CA VAL A 33 -14.00 -18.30 -1.31
C VAL A 33 -13.22 -19.20 -0.34
N PHE A 34 -13.94 -19.97 0.49
CA PHE A 34 -13.32 -20.91 1.42
C PHE A 34 -12.55 -22.01 0.70
N ARG A 35 -13.09 -22.59 -0.38
CA ARG A 35 -12.40 -23.61 -1.17
C ARG A 35 -11.11 -23.10 -1.78
N HIS A 36 -11.09 -21.84 -2.22
CA HIS A 36 -9.93 -21.27 -2.92
C HIS A 36 -8.80 -20.86 -1.96
N PHE A 37 -9.14 -20.20 -0.84
CA PHE A 37 -8.12 -19.67 0.08
C PHE A 37 -7.97 -20.46 1.37
N GLY A 38 -8.99 -21.21 1.79
CA GLY A 38 -9.05 -22.02 2.99
C GLY A 38 -9.07 -21.26 4.32
N THR A 39 -8.19 -20.27 4.52
CA THR A 39 -8.19 -19.44 5.75
C THR A 39 -8.25 -17.95 5.42
N LYS A 40 -8.63 -17.14 6.41
CA LYS A 40 -8.70 -15.68 6.28
C LYS A 40 -7.32 -15.09 6.03
N GLU A 41 -6.31 -15.61 6.71
CA GLU A 41 -4.90 -15.21 6.62
C GLU A 41 -4.36 -15.45 5.21
N ARG A 42 -4.66 -16.61 4.61
CA ARG A 42 -4.26 -16.91 3.22
C ARG A 42 -4.94 -15.99 2.22
N LEU A 43 -6.21 -15.64 2.43
CA LEU A 43 -6.90 -14.64 1.64
C LEU A 43 -6.28 -13.25 1.81
N VAL A 44 -5.91 -12.85 3.02
CA VAL A 44 -5.20 -11.58 3.28
C VAL A 44 -3.88 -11.54 2.51
N GLY A 45 -3.05 -12.58 2.60
CA GLY A 45 -1.81 -12.69 1.83
C GLY A 45 -2.05 -12.59 0.32
N ALA A 46 -3.04 -13.31 -0.21
CA ALA A 46 -3.39 -13.25 -1.62
C ALA A 46 -3.87 -11.85 -2.08
N VAL A 47 -4.57 -11.11 -1.21
CA VAL A 47 -4.95 -9.72 -1.48
C VAL A 47 -3.74 -8.79 -1.51
N LEU A 48 -2.81 -8.94 -0.56
CA LEU A 48 -1.57 -8.15 -0.53
C LEU A 48 -0.70 -8.40 -1.77
N ASP A 49 -0.55 -9.67 -2.15
CA ASP A 49 0.19 -10.07 -3.35
C ASP A 49 -0.48 -9.53 -4.64
N HIS A 50 -1.81 -9.62 -4.72
CA HIS A 50 -2.60 -9.07 -5.84
C HIS A 50 -2.41 -7.57 -5.99
N LEU A 51 -2.61 -6.80 -4.92
CA LEU A 51 -2.40 -5.35 -4.95
C LEU A 51 -0.95 -4.97 -5.25
N GLY A 52 -0.01 -5.77 -4.74
CA GLY A 52 1.41 -5.61 -5.04
C GLY A 52 1.69 -5.72 -6.54
N ALA A 53 1.22 -6.80 -7.16
CA ALA A 53 1.40 -7.06 -8.58
C ALA A 53 0.69 -6.03 -9.47
N SER A 54 -0.57 -5.70 -9.17
CA SER A 54 -1.33 -4.72 -9.96
C SER A 54 -0.68 -3.33 -9.95
N LEU A 55 -0.09 -2.91 -8.82
CA LEU A 55 0.65 -1.64 -8.78
C LEU A 55 1.91 -1.70 -9.66
N THR A 56 2.65 -2.81 -9.65
CA THR A 56 3.83 -3.00 -10.51
C THR A 56 3.44 -2.98 -12.00
N GLU A 57 2.33 -3.64 -12.36
CA GLU A 57 1.80 -3.65 -13.73
C GLU A 57 1.44 -2.24 -14.20
N LEU A 58 0.75 -1.44 -13.38
CA LEU A 58 0.41 -0.05 -13.74
C LEU A 58 1.64 0.81 -14.02
N VAL A 59 2.72 0.62 -13.26
CA VAL A 59 3.98 1.33 -13.50
C VAL A 59 4.64 0.85 -14.79
N ALA A 60 4.65 -0.46 -15.04
CA ALA A 60 5.21 -1.04 -16.27
C ALA A 60 4.46 -0.57 -17.52
N ASP A 61 3.13 -0.48 -17.44
CA ASP A 61 2.25 -0.04 -18.52
C ASP A 61 2.23 1.48 -18.72
N ARG A 62 3.01 2.23 -17.91
CA ARG A 62 3.06 3.70 -17.94
C ARG A 62 1.68 4.32 -17.78
N ALA A 63 0.88 3.76 -16.88
CA ALA A 63 -0.41 4.33 -16.49
C ALA A 63 -0.25 5.78 -16.01
N SER A 64 -1.36 6.53 -15.97
CA SER A 64 -1.33 7.91 -15.52
C SER A 64 -0.88 8.00 -14.04
N ALA A 65 -0.31 9.15 -13.67
CA ALA A 65 0.11 9.39 -12.29
C ALA A 65 -1.06 9.26 -11.29
N GLU A 66 -2.28 9.63 -11.70
CA GLU A 66 -3.49 9.48 -10.90
C GLU A 66 -3.91 8.03 -10.71
N GLU A 67 -3.76 7.17 -11.72
CA GLU A 67 -4.02 5.73 -11.59
C GLU A 67 -3.02 5.07 -10.65
N VAL A 68 -1.73 5.40 -10.80
CA VAL A 68 -0.68 4.90 -9.91
C VAL A 68 -0.93 5.37 -8.48
N ASP A 69 -1.21 6.65 -8.24
CA ASP A 69 -1.44 7.17 -6.89
C ASP A 69 -2.64 6.52 -6.20
N ARG A 70 -3.76 6.30 -6.93
CA ARG A 70 -4.91 5.56 -6.40
C ARG A 70 -4.57 4.11 -6.05
N ALA A 71 -3.77 3.44 -6.87
CA ALA A 71 -3.33 2.08 -6.60
C ALA A 71 -2.38 2.02 -5.39
N VAL A 72 -1.48 2.99 -5.25
CA VAL A 72 -0.60 3.13 -4.08
C VAL A 72 -1.42 3.38 -2.81
N ASP A 73 -2.37 4.33 -2.81
CA ASP A 73 -3.23 4.60 -1.64
C ASP A 73 -3.96 3.32 -1.21
N ARG A 74 -4.60 2.63 -2.16
CA ARG A 74 -5.31 1.38 -1.86
C ARG A 74 -4.38 0.32 -1.27
N HIS A 75 -3.21 0.10 -1.88
CA HIS A 75 -2.25 -0.90 -1.43
C HIS A 75 -1.78 -0.61 0.00
N LEU A 76 -1.36 0.63 0.26
CA LEU A 76 -0.85 1.05 1.57
C LEU A 76 -1.95 1.06 2.64
N ARG A 77 -3.18 1.45 2.30
CA ARG A 77 -4.32 1.44 3.23
C ARG A 77 -4.68 0.02 3.67
N VAL A 78 -4.68 -0.94 2.73
CA VAL A 78 -4.88 -2.37 3.05
C VAL A 78 -3.72 -2.90 3.89
N MET A 79 -2.47 -2.56 3.55
CA MET A 79 -1.29 -2.95 4.32
C MET A 79 -1.36 -2.45 5.77
N ALA A 80 -1.64 -1.16 5.95
CA ALA A 80 -1.71 -0.52 7.25
C ALA A 80 -2.79 -1.15 8.13
N ARG A 81 -3.99 -1.37 7.60
CA ARG A 81 -5.08 -1.99 8.36
C ARG A 81 -4.80 -3.45 8.67
N THR A 82 -4.16 -4.18 7.77
CA THR A 82 -3.70 -5.55 8.03
C THR A 82 -2.74 -5.59 9.21
N LEU A 83 -1.76 -4.67 9.24
CA LEU A 83 -0.81 -4.54 10.34
C LEU A 83 -1.50 -4.13 11.66
N LEU A 84 -2.41 -3.15 11.63
CA LEU A 84 -3.15 -2.68 12.81
C LEU A 84 -4.11 -3.74 13.37
N ASP A 85 -4.66 -4.59 12.51
CA ASP A 85 -5.47 -5.75 12.90
C ASP A 85 -4.61 -6.91 13.48
N GLY A 86 -3.29 -6.76 13.55
CA GLY A 86 -2.37 -7.73 14.13
C GLY A 86 -1.99 -8.89 13.21
N TYR A 87 -2.33 -8.82 11.91
CA TYR A 87 -1.88 -9.82 10.96
C TYR A 87 -0.38 -9.63 10.66
N PRO A 88 0.40 -10.73 10.53
CA PRO A 88 1.81 -10.65 10.20
C PRO A 88 2.01 -10.37 8.70
N ALA A 89 1.69 -9.15 8.24
CA ALA A 89 1.69 -8.80 6.81
C ALA A 89 3.03 -9.11 6.13
N GLY A 90 4.15 -8.92 6.84
CA GLY A 90 5.50 -9.25 6.35
C GLY A 90 5.75 -10.74 6.08
N GLN A 91 4.95 -11.63 6.69
CA GLN A 91 4.99 -13.08 6.45
C GLN A 91 3.90 -13.52 5.46
N LEU A 92 2.78 -12.78 5.40
CA LEU A 92 1.64 -13.10 4.54
C LEU A 92 1.83 -12.62 3.11
N GLN A 93 2.46 -11.46 2.92
CA GLN A 93 2.87 -10.99 1.61
C GLN A 93 4.16 -11.72 1.21
N THR A 94 4.05 -12.57 0.19
CA THR A 94 5.18 -13.42 -0.22
C THR A 94 6.19 -12.66 -1.07
N ARG A 95 5.76 -11.54 -1.69
CA ARG A 95 6.58 -10.72 -2.58
C ARG A 95 6.33 -9.23 -2.33
N PHE A 96 7.41 -8.44 -2.34
CA PHE A 96 7.35 -6.98 -2.24
C PHE A 96 7.78 -6.32 -3.55
N PRO A 97 7.07 -6.55 -4.68
CA PRO A 97 7.55 -6.14 -6.00
C PRO A 97 7.69 -4.62 -6.13
N ASN A 98 6.83 -3.83 -5.47
CA ASN A 98 6.91 -2.36 -5.51
C ASN A 98 8.14 -1.82 -4.77
N VAL A 99 8.52 -2.44 -3.64
CA VAL A 99 9.74 -2.08 -2.91
C VAL A 99 10.97 -2.52 -3.70
N ALA A 100 10.92 -3.70 -4.33
CA ALA A 100 11.99 -4.17 -5.20
C ALA A 100 12.21 -3.22 -6.40
N LEU A 101 11.13 -2.79 -7.06
CA LEU A 101 11.19 -1.84 -8.17
C LEU A 101 11.79 -0.50 -7.73
N LEU A 102 11.39 0.01 -6.56
CA LEU A 102 11.96 1.26 -6.04
C LEU A 102 13.44 1.08 -5.67
N LEU A 103 13.82 -0.07 -5.09
CA LEU A 103 15.22 -0.39 -4.80
C LEU A 103 16.06 -0.46 -6.07
N GLU A 104 15.58 -1.08 -7.15
CA GLU A 104 16.27 -1.13 -8.44
C GLU A 104 16.55 0.27 -8.99
N GLN A 105 15.63 1.21 -8.78
CA GLN A 105 15.80 2.59 -9.21
C GLN A 105 16.77 3.37 -8.32
N VAL A 106 16.76 3.13 -7.01
CA VAL A 106 17.49 3.92 -6.01
C VAL A 106 18.91 3.40 -5.82
N GLN A 107 19.11 2.08 -5.82
CA GLN A 107 20.39 1.42 -5.54
C GLN A 107 21.58 1.96 -6.35
N PRO A 108 21.48 2.26 -7.67
CA PRO A 108 22.60 2.78 -8.44
C PRO A 108 23.11 4.16 -7.99
N ARG A 109 22.31 4.92 -7.23
CA ARG A 109 22.66 6.27 -6.75
C ARG A 109 23.30 6.28 -5.37
N HIS A 110 23.36 5.14 -4.67
CA HIS A 110 23.89 5.08 -3.30
C HIS A 110 25.17 4.27 -3.20
N ASP A 111 26.04 4.68 -2.28
CA ASP A 111 27.34 4.05 -2.03
C ASP A 111 27.25 2.61 -1.48
N SER A 112 26.09 2.23 -0.92
CA SER A 112 25.88 0.87 -0.40
C SER A 112 24.42 0.43 -0.49
N ASP A 113 24.24 -0.89 -0.61
CA ASP A 113 22.92 -1.53 -0.61
C ASP A 113 22.14 -1.21 0.68
N ARG A 114 22.82 -1.14 1.83
CA ARG A 114 22.20 -0.76 3.10
C ARG A 114 21.66 0.67 3.07
N SER A 115 22.41 1.61 2.50
CA SER A 115 21.98 3.01 2.39
C SER A 115 20.73 3.14 1.51
N ALA A 116 20.73 2.49 0.34
CA ALA A 116 19.57 2.48 -0.56
C ALA A 116 18.32 1.89 0.13
N ARG A 117 18.49 0.77 0.86
CA ARG A 117 17.38 0.15 1.61
C ARG A 117 16.83 1.05 2.71
N LEU A 118 17.68 1.76 3.43
CA LEU A 118 17.25 2.71 4.47
C LEU A 118 16.50 3.89 3.85
N ALA A 119 17.00 4.45 2.75
CA ALA A 119 16.33 5.52 2.01
C ALA A 119 14.92 5.09 1.56
N VAL A 120 14.82 3.91 0.93
CA VAL A 120 13.53 3.35 0.51
C VAL A 120 12.59 3.12 1.69
N ALA A 121 13.07 2.54 2.80
CA ALA A 121 12.26 2.31 3.98
C ALA A 121 11.73 3.63 4.59
N ASN A 122 12.58 4.66 4.66
CA ASN A 122 12.20 5.98 5.16
C ASN A 122 11.16 6.65 4.24
N ALA A 123 11.36 6.57 2.92
CA ALA A 123 10.42 7.09 1.94
C ALA A 123 9.03 6.42 2.07
N VAL A 124 8.99 5.09 2.18
CA VAL A 124 7.75 4.33 2.37
C VAL A 124 7.07 4.67 3.71
N ALA A 125 7.85 4.77 4.79
CA ALA A 125 7.33 5.14 6.11
C ALA A 125 6.67 6.53 6.10
N MET A 126 7.32 7.51 5.46
CA MET A 126 6.76 8.86 5.32
C MET A 126 5.50 8.87 4.45
N GLN A 127 5.47 8.09 3.37
CA GLN A 127 4.29 7.96 2.52
C GLN A 127 3.09 7.37 3.27
N LEU A 128 3.34 6.35 4.10
CA LEU A 128 2.34 5.77 4.99
C LEU A 128 1.85 6.80 6.01
N GLY A 129 2.78 7.54 6.62
CA GLY A 129 2.48 8.59 7.58
C GLY A 129 1.49 9.61 7.04
N TRP A 130 1.81 10.21 5.89
CA TRP A 130 0.92 11.19 5.25
C TRP A 130 -0.43 10.56 4.88
N ARG A 131 -0.48 9.42 4.19
CA ARG A 131 -1.77 8.87 3.72
C ARG A 131 -2.71 8.42 4.84
N LEU A 132 -2.17 7.97 5.98
CA LEU A 132 -2.99 7.47 7.09
C LEU A 132 -3.39 8.58 8.07
N PHE A 133 -2.51 9.57 8.25
CA PHE A 133 -2.65 10.58 9.29
C PHE A 133 -2.82 12.00 8.75
N GLU A 134 -2.99 12.20 7.44
CA GLU A 134 -3.07 13.52 6.81
C GLU A 134 -4.02 14.50 7.53
N PRO A 135 -5.29 14.18 7.85
CA PRO A 135 -6.16 15.13 8.54
C PRO A 135 -5.63 15.55 9.91
N PHE A 136 -5.03 14.60 10.64
CA PHE A 136 -4.38 14.88 11.92
C PHE A 136 -3.10 15.70 11.75
N LEU A 137 -2.25 15.35 10.78
CA LEU A 137 -0.98 16.02 10.51
C LEU A 137 -1.19 17.46 10.06
N ARG A 138 -2.18 17.71 9.19
CA ARG A 138 -2.55 19.06 8.75
C ARG A 138 -2.95 19.93 9.94
N SER A 139 -3.85 19.41 10.78
CA SER A 139 -4.33 20.12 11.95
C SER A 139 -3.24 20.33 13.00
N ALA A 140 -2.44 19.30 13.28
CA ALA A 140 -1.36 19.37 14.27
C ALA A 140 -0.22 20.31 13.85
N ALA A 141 0.06 20.42 12.55
CA ALA A 141 1.08 21.32 12.01
C ALA A 141 0.55 22.73 11.70
N GLY A 142 -0.76 22.95 11.78
CA GLY A 142 -1.39 24.24 11.47
C GLY A 142 -1.36 24.60 9.98
N ILE A 143 -1.53 23.60 9.10
CA ILE A 143 -1.50 23.74 7.64
C ILE A 143 -2.83 23.32 6.99
N ASP A 144 -3.94 23.45 7.72
CA ASP A 144 -5.28 23.05 7.26
C ASP A 144 -5.76 23.82 6.02
N ASP A 145 -5.23 25.01 5.80
CA ASP A 145 -5.54 25.90 4.67
C ASP A 145 -4.74 25.58 3.39
N MET A 146 -3.73 24.70 3.48
CA MET A 146 -2.98 24.26 2.31
C MET A 146 -3.85 23.43 1.36
N SER A 147 -3.74 23.71 0.06
CA SER A 147 -4.41 22.91 -0.97
C SER A 147 -3.80 21.51 -1.09
N ASP A 148 -4.61 20.54 -1.51
CA ASP A 148 -4.19 19.15 -1.71
C ASP A 148 -3.02 19.05 -2.69
N ASP A 149 -3.03 19.84 -3.77
CA ASP A 149 -1.96 19.83 -4.77
C ASP A 149 -0.65 20.37 -4.20
N SER A 150 -0.71 21.44 -3.41
CA SER A 150 0.47 21.99 -2.75
C SER A 150 1.04 21.02 -1.72
N LEU A 151 0.18 20.33 -0.97
CA LEU A 151 0.61 19.30 -0.03
C LEU A 151 1.26 18.12 -0.77
N LYS A 152 0.61 17.59 -1.81
CA LYS A 152 1.15 16.49 -2.63
C LYS A 152 2.52 16.84 -3.21
N GLN A 153 2.68 18.06 -3.72
CA GLN A 153 3.96 18.52 -4.26
C GLN A 153 5.05 18.61 -3.16
N ALA A 154 4.71 19.18 -2.00
CA ALA A 154 5.65 19.30 -0.88
C ALA A 154 6.09 17.93 -0.34
N VAL A 155 5.15 17.02 -0.13
CA VAL A 155 5.43 15.65 0.32
C VAL A 155 6.25 14.90 -0.72
N GLY A 156 5.90 15.02 -2.01
CA GLY A 156 6.66 14.42 -3.11
C GLY A 156 8.12 14.91 -3.16
N ALA A 157 8.34 16.21 -2.95
CA ALA A 157 9.69 16.78 -2.91
C ALA A 157 10.51 16.29 -1.70
N GLU A 158 9.89 16.09 -0.54
CA GLU A 158 10.56 15.49 0.61
C GLU A 158 10.90 14.01 0.35
N ILE A 159 10.00 13.25 -0.26
CA ILE A 159 10.27 11.84 -0.65
C ILE A 159 11.47 11.79 -1.59
N ALA A 160 11.50 12.65 -2.61
CA ALA A 160 12.61 12.71 -3.55
C ALA A 160 13.93 13.00 -2.83
N ARG A 161 13.95 13.94 -1.88
CA ARG A 161 15.14 14.24 -1.07
C ARG A 161 15.61 13.05 -0.22
N ILE A 162 14.69 12.29 0.38
CA ILE A 162 15.03 11.08 1.15
C ILE A 162 15.65 10.00 0.27
N LEU A 163 15.26 9.93 -1.00
CA LEU A 163 15.74 8.95 -1.96
C LEU A 163 17.07 9.33 -2.63
N GLU A 164 17.55 10.56 -2.45
CA GLU A 164 18.89 10.96 -2.90
C GLU A 164 19.97 10.46 -1.93
N PRO A 165 21.19 10.17 -2.41
CA PRO A 165 22.32 9.87 -1.53
C PRO A 165 22.65 11.07 -0.62
N HIS A 166 23.09 10.76 0.59
CA HIS A 166 23.59 11.73 1.57
C HIS A 166 25.07 12.03 1.38
#